data_AF-A0A3N4PM78-F1
#
_entry.id   AF-A0A3N4PM78-F1
#
_cell.length_a   1.000
_cell.length_b   1.000
_cell.length_c   1.000
_cell.angle_alpha   90.00
_cell.angle_beta   90.00
_cell.angle_gamma   90.00
#
_symmetry.space_group_name_H-M   'P 1'
#
loop_
_entity.id
_entity.type
_entity.pdbx_description
1 polymer ?
#
loop_
_entity_poly.entity_id
_entity_poly.type
_entity_poly.pdbx_seq_one_letter_code
_entity_poly.pdbx_strand_id
1 'polypeptide(L)'
;MKIVYLDWNVFNKMEKVGEQSSPLKEQLSELEVLIQDKRIAAVYSNAHISDLVRGYLKNPGYIPDHLNTLRRLTNNLCITQYWGESKTRWHFRDPQEYFDSALEDRDSTALSFSTLFEGLDDPLMRAYGEIQNISLKLKKIDPGFRKIYTSNKIG
;
A
#
# COMPACT_ATOMS: atom_id res chain seq x y z
N MET A 1 -3.89 -27.40 -3.54
CA MET A 1 -3.96 -26.09 -4.23
C MET A 1 -2.77 -25.26 -3.76
N LYS A 2 -1.96 -24.69 -4.67
CA LYS A 2 -0.81 -23.86 -4.28
C LYS A 2 -1.25 -22.41 -4.09
N ILE A 3 -0.73 -21.76 -3.06
CA ILE A 3 -0.99 -20.34 -2.79
C ILE A 3 0.20 -19.53 -3.28
N VAL A 4 -0.07 -18.47 -4.05
CA VAL A 4 0.95 -17.61 -4.65
C VAL A 4 0.70 -16.17 -4.24
N TYR A 5 1.72 -15.55 -3.64
CA TYR A 5 1.72 -14.11 -3.40
C TYR A 5 2.13 -13.38 -4.67
N LEU A 6 1.35 -12.38 -5.09
CA LEU A 6 1.65 -11.54 -6.24
C LEU A 6 1.91 -10.12 -5.75
N ASP A 7 2.98 -9.49 -6.25
CA ASP A 7 3.25 -8.08 -5.98
C ASP A 7 2.20 -7.17 -6.64
N TRP A 8 1.99 -5.97 -6.09
CA TRP A 8 1.07 -4.97 -6.64
C TRP A 8 1.30 -4.70 -8.13
N ASN A 9 2.55 -4.67 -8.59
CA ASN A 9 2.86 -4.44 -10.00
C ASN A 9 2.33 -5.53 -10.93
N VAL A 10 2.18 -6.76 -10.44
CA VAL A 10 1.59 -7.85 -11.22
C VAL A 10 0.09 -7.63 -11.35
N PHE A 11 -0.60 -7.33 -10.24
CA PHE A 11 -2.04 -7.00 -10.26
C PHE A 11 -2.36 -5.83 -11.18
N ASN A 12 -1.60 -4.74 -11.09
CA ASN A 12 -1.74 -3.56 -11.94
C ASN A 12 -1.51 -3.87 -13.43
N LYS A 13 -0.57 -4.77 -13.74
CA LYS A 13 -0.37 -5.22 -15.13
C LYS A 13 -1.50 -6.13 -15.60
N MET A 14 -1.99 -7.04 -14.75
CA MET A 14 -3.10 -7.95 -15.04
C MET A 14 -4.40 -7.21 -15.34
N GLU A 15 -4.69 -6.13 -14.62
CA GLU A 15 -5.82 -5.24 -14.89
C GLU A 15 -5.81 -4.71 -16.33
N LYS A 16 -4.61 -4.43 -16.87
CA LYS A 16 -4.39 -3.78 -18.18
C LYS A 16 -4.06 -4.75 -19.31
N VAL A 17 -4.14 -6.06 -19.09
CA VAL A 17 -3.77 -7.10 -20.09
C VAL A 17 -4.57 -6.96 -21.40
N GLY A 18 -5.79 -6.43 -21.33
CA GLY A 18 -6.64 -6.16 -22.50
C GLY A 18 -6.22 -4.94 -23.33
N GLU A 19 -5.49 -4.00 -22.74
CA GLU A 19 -5.30 -2.65 -23.30
C GLU A 19 -3.93 -2.45 -23.98
N GLN A 20 -2.92 -3.27 -23.67
CA GLN A 20 -1.55 -3.05 -24.14
C GLN A 20 -0.89 -4.26 -24.83
N SER A 21 -0.02 -3.96 -25.80
CA SER A 21 0.98 -4.89 -26.34
C SER A 21 2.14 -5.08 -25.34
N SER A 22 1.84 -5.63 -24.17
CA SER A 22 2.87 -5.98 -23.19
C SER A 22 3.68 -7.17 -23.71
N PRO A 23 5.03 -7.15 -23.64
CA PRO A 23 5.86 -8.34 -23.89
C PRO A 23 5.52 -9.50 -22.94
N LEU A 24 4.84 -9.21 -21.82
CA LEU A 24 4.40 -10.18 -20.82
C LEU A 24 2.94 -10.61 -21.00
N LYS A 25 2.25 -10.18 -22.07
CA LYS A 25 0.81 -10.40 -22.25
C LYS A 25 0.45 -11.88 -22.17
N GLU A 26 1.21 -12.73 -22.84
CA GLU A 26 0.97 -14.18 -22.85
C GLU A 26 1.13 -14.79 -21.44
N GLN A 27 2.20 -14.44 -20.73
CA GLN A 27 2.46 -14.92 -19.37
C GLN A 27 1.42 -14.44 -18.36
N LEU A 28 0.94 -13.20 -18.49
CA LEU A 28 -0.09 -12.65 -17.61
C LEU A 28 -1.45 -13.31 -17.87
N SER A 29 -1.79 -13.56 -19.14
CA SER A 29 -3.00 -14.32 -19.50
C SER A 29 -2.94 -15.76 -19.01
N GLU A 30 -1.79 -16.43 -19.14
CA GLU A 30 -1.61 -17.79 -18.60
C GLU A 30 -1.76 -17.79 -17.08
N LEU A 31 -1.14 -16.85 -16.38
CA LEU A 31 -1.29 -16.70 -14.93
C LEU A 31 -2.76 -16.50 -14.53
N GLU A 32 -3.50 -15.68 -15.28
CA GLU A 32 -4.92 -15.46 -15.04
C GLU A 32 -5.74 -16.74 -15.21
N VAL A 33 -5.49 -17.51 -16.26
CA VAL A 33 -6.12 -18.83 -16.47
C VAL A 33 -5.80 -19.77 -15.31
N LEU A 34 -4.56 -19.83 -14.85
CA LEU A 34 -4.17 -20.67 -13.70
C LEU A 34 -4.93 -20.32 -12.42
N ILE A 35 -5.22 -19.03 -12.21
CA ILE A 35 -6.01 -18.53 -11.08
C ILE A 35 -7.48 -18.89 -11.25
N GLN A 36 -8.08 -18.60 -12.41
CA GLN A 36 -9.49 -18.85 -12.71
C GLN A 36 -9.84 -20.35 -12.68
N ASP A 37 -8.94 -21.18 -13.19
CA ASP A 37 -9.05 -22.65 -13.16
C ASP A 37 -8.76 -23.25 -11.76
N LYS A 38 -8.49 -22.40 -10.76
CA LYS A 38 -8.19 -22.80 -9.37
C LYS A 38 -6.97 -23.73 -9.25
N ARG A 39 -6.06 -23.70 -10.24
CA ARG A 39 -4.79 -24.44 -10.20
C ARG A 39 -3.84 -23.80 -9.18
N ILE A 40 -3.93 -22.48 -9.05
CA ILE A 40 -3.33 -21.70 -7.97
C ILE A 40 -4.38 -20.78 -7.33
N ALA A 41 -4.12 -20.35 -6.10
CA ALA A 41 -4.84 -19.28 -5.43
C ALA A 41 -3.91 -18.08 -5.26
N ALA A 42 -4.28 -16.93 -5.82
CA ALA A 42 -3.58 -15.68 -5.59
C ALA A 42 -4.10 -15.00 -4.32
N VAL A 43 -3.22 -14.23 -3.66
CA VAL A 43 -3.56 -13.55 -2.40
C VAL A 43 -3.09 -12.11 -2.39
N TYR A 44 -3.84 -11.25 -1.71
CA TYR A 44 -3.43 -9.88 -1.44
C TYR A 44 -3.06 -9.67 0.04
N SER A 45 -2.49 -8.52 0.39
CA SER A 45 -2.04 -8.23 1.76
C SER A 45 -2.27 -6.78 2.17
N ASN A 46 -1.96 -6.48 3.44
CA ASN A 46 -1.95 -5.11 3.99
C ASN A 46 -1.13 -4.15 3.13
N ALA A 47 -0.03 -4.62 2.53
CA ALA A 47 0.86 -3.79 1.72
C ALA A 47 0.13 -3.29 0.46
N HIS A 48 -0.62 -4.16 -0.22
CA HIS A 48 -1.42 -3.78 -1.40
C HIS A 48 -2.48 -2.75 -1.04
N ILE A 49 -3.20 -2.96 0.07
CA ILE A 49 -4.20 -1.98 0.54
C ILE A 49 -3.51 -0.65 0.89
N SER A 50 -2.34 -0.68 1.51
CA SER A 50 -1.57 0.53 1.84
C SER A 50 -1.04 1.26 0.59
N ASP A 51 -0.69 0.54 -0.48
CA ASP A 51 -0.37 1.12 -1.79
C ASP A 51 -1.59 1.83 -2.38
N LEU A 52 -2.76 1.19 -2.34
CA LEU A 52 -4.01 1.77 -2.82
C LEU A 52 -4.42 3.02 -2.03
N VAL A 53 -4.33 3.00 -0.70
CA VAL A 53 -4.64 4.15 0.16
C VAL A 53 -3.71 5.34 -0.16
N ARG A 54 -2.44 5.08 -0.47
CA ARG A 54 -1.51 6.12 -0.93
C ARG A 54 -1.84 6.63 -2.33
N GLY A 55 -2.28 5.74 -3.23
CA GLY A 55 -2.74 6.08 -4.58
C GLY A 55 -4.01 6.93 -4.56
N TYR A 56 -4.97 6.59 -3.70
CA TYR A 56 -6.25 7.27 -3.56
C TYR A 56 -6.10 8.77 -3.31
N LEU A 57 -5.18 9.17 -2.42
CA LEU A 57 -4.94 10.60 -2.17
C LEU A 57 -4.46 11.38 -3.38
N LYS A 58 -3.76 10.71 -4.30
CA LYS A 58 -3.25 11.34 -5.52
C LYS A 58 -4.34 11.36 -6.59
N ASN A 59 -5.11 10.28 -6.69
CA ASN A 59 -6.13 10.12 -7.72
C ASN A 59 -7.23 9.13 -7.28
N PRO A 60 -8.33 9.64 -6.68
CA PRO A 60 -9.42 8.79 -6.18
C PRO A 60 -10.10 7.92 -7.24
N GLY A 61 -10.15 8.40 -8.49
CA GLY A 61 -10.95 7.77 -9.55
C GLY A 61 -10.49 6.39 -10.01
N TYR A 62 -9.26 6.00 -9.70
CA TYR A 62 -8.65 4.74 -10.18
C TYR A 62 -8.77 3.58 -9.20
N ILE A 63 -9.25 3.83 -7.98
CA ILE A 63 -9.34 2.81 -6.93
C ILE A 63 -10.40 1.72 -7.21
N PRO A 64 -11.61 2.02 -7.75
CA PRO A 64 -12.62 1.00 -7.94
C PRO A 64 -12.17 -0.18 -8.81
N ASP A 65 -11.48 0.10 -9.93
CA ASP A 65 -11.00 -0.94 -10.84
C ASP A 65 -9.91 -1.81 -10.18
N HIS A 66 -9.01 -1.19 -9.44
CA HIS A 66 -7.98 -1.88 -8.65
C HIS A 66 -8.57 -2.83 -7.60
N LEU A 67 -9.59 -2.39 -6.86
CA LEU A 67 -10.26 -3.21 -5.86
C LEU A 67 -11.04 -4.37 -6.51
N ASN A 68 -11.68 -4.13 -7.65
CA ASN A 68 -12.33 -5.17 -8.45
C ASN A 68 -11.33 -6.20 -8.98
N THR A 69 -10.14 -5.77 -9.42
CA THR A 69 -9.05 -6.65 -9.84
C THR A 69 -8.61 -7.55 -8.68
N LEU A 70 -8.39 -7.00 -7.48
CA LEU A 70 -8.06 -7.79 -6.30
C LEU A 70 -9.17 -8.80 -5.96
N ARG A 71 -10.43 -8.36 -5.93
CA ARG A 71 -11.58 -9.22 -5.63
C ARG A 71 -11.66 -10.40 -6.60
N ARG A 72 -11.55 -10.11 -7.90
CA ARG A 72 -11.64 -11.08 -8.99
C ARG A 72 -10.50 -12.10 -8.98
N LEU A 73 -9.26 -11.66 -8.76
CA LEU A 73 -8.08 -12.52 -8.85
C LEU A 73 -7.79 -13.30 -7.57
N THR A 74 -8.15 -12.75 -6.41
CA THR A 74 -7.85 -13.38 -5.11
C THR A 74 -9.05 -14.09 -4.50
N ASN A 75 -10.25 -13.88 -5.04
CA ASN A 75 -11.51 -14.35 -4.44
C ASN A 75 -11.58 -13.98 -2.94
N ASN A 76 -11.21 -12.74 -2.64
CA ASN A 76 -11.14 -12.15 -1.29
C ASN A 76 -10.13 -12.80 -0.34
N LEU A 77 -9.28 -13.72 -0.80
CA LEU A 77 -8.24 -14.33 0.04
C LEU A 77 -7.08 -13.35 0.25
N CYS A 78 -6.78 -13.06 1.52
CA CYS A 78 -5.66 -12.24 1.90
C CYS A 78 -4.79 -12.88 2.97
N ILE A 79 -3.56 -12.38 3.04
CA ILE A 79 -2.61 -12.61 4.11
C ILE A 79 -2.43 -11.29 4.87
N THR A 80 -2.85 -11.28 6.12
CA THR A 80 -2.92 -10.05 6.91
C THR A 80 -2.36 -10.24 8.31
N GLN A 81 -1.70 -9.20 8.81
CA GLN A 81 -1.32 -9.05 10.20
C GLN A 81 -2.12 -7.90 10.78
N TYR A 82 -2.89 -8.17 11.82
CA TYR A 82 -3.67 -7.14 12.50
C TYR A 82 -2.81 -6.36 13.49
N TRP A 83 -3.21 -5.12 13.76
CA TRP A 83 -2.54 -4.30 14.76
C TRP A 83 -2.54 -4.99 16.13
N GLY A 84 -1.37 -5.03 16.77
CA GLY A 84 -1.19 -5.72 18.06
C GLY A 84 -1.08 -7.25 17.96
N GLU A 85 -1.24 -7.85 16.78
CA GLU A 85 -1.00 -9.28 16.57
C GLU A 85 0.45 -9.52 16.10
N SER A 86 1.11 -10.51 16.70
CA SER A 86 2.50 -10.89 16.36
C SER A 86 2.60 -11.85 15.19
N LYS A 87 1.47 -12.37 14.69
CA LYS A 87 1.42 -13.40 13.65
C LYS A 87 0.54 -12.94 12.49
N THR A 88 1.00 -13.23 11.29
CA THR A 88 0.21 -13.11 10.08
C THR A 88 -0.75 -14.29 9.96
N ARG A 89 -1.96 -14.06 9.48
CA ARG A 89 -2.97 -15.09 9.24
C ARG A 89 -3.59 -14.96 7.86
N TRP A 90 -4.04 -16.10 7.35
CA TRP A 90 -4.93 -16.14 6.19
C TRP A 90 -6.32 -15.64 6.60
N HIS A 91 -6.95 -14.84 5.75
CA HIS A 91 -8.28 -14.35 5.99
C HIS A 91 -9.03 -14.16 4.67
N PHE A 92 -10.36 -14.28 4.71
CA PHE A 92 -11.21 -13.91 3.59
C PHE A 92 -11.87 -12.58 3.93
N ARG A 93 -11.48 -11.54 3.21
CA ARG A 93 -11.98 -10.18 3.43
C ARG A 93 -12.21 -9.51 2.09
N ASP A 94 -13.32 -8.80 1.96
CA ASP A 94 -13.56 -8.03 0.75
C ASP A 94 -12.53 -6.88 0.63
N PRO A 95 -11.88 -6.71 -0.53
CA PRO A 95 -10.91 -5.63 -0.71
C PRO A 95 -11.48 -4.23 -0.48
N GLN A 96 -12.76 -3.99 -0.80
CA GLN A 96 -13.42 -2.71 -0.54
C GLN A 96 -13.53 -2.46 0.97
N GLU A 97 -14.08 -3.42 1.71
CA GLU A 97 -14.19 -3.33 3.17
C GLU A 97 -12.83 -3.17 3.86
N TYR A 98 -11.78 -3.76 3.29
CA TYR A 98 -10.41 -3.57 3.79
C TYR A 98 -9.90 -2.17 3.48
N PHE A 99 -10.06 -1.72 2.24
CA PHE A 99 -9.65 -0.40 1.84
C PHE A 99 -10.35 0.70 2.65
N ASP A 100 -11.66 0.59 2.86
CA ASP A 100 -12.44 1.56 3.62
C ASP A 100 -12.00 1.62 5.08
N SER A 101 -11.81 0.47 5.74
CA SER A 101 -11.30 0.48 7.13
C SER A 101 -9.90 1.07 7.21
N ALA A 102 -9.05 0.83 6.20
CA ALA A 102 -7.71 1.37 6.16
C ALA A 102 -7.70 2.89 5.91
N LEU A 103 -8.70 3.43 5.21
CA LEU A 103 -8.90 4.88 5.08
C LEU A 103 -9.37 5.49 6.41
N GLU A 104 -10.36 4.88 7.07
CA GLU A 104 -10.86 5.34 8.38
C GLU A 104 -9.76 5.35 9.44
N ASP A 105 -9.00 4.25 9.55
CA ASP A 105 -7.85 4.16 10.45
C ASP A 105 -6.81 5.24 10.14
N ARG A 106 -6.66 5.61 8.87
CA ARG A 106 -5.66 6.59 8.45
C ARG A 106 -6.10 8.03 8.69
N ASP A 107 -7.39 8.36 8.54
CA ASP A 107 -7.90 9.69 8.88
C ASP A 107 -7.65 10.03 10.36
N SER A 108 -7.43 9.03 11.21
CA SER A 108 -6.99 9.19 12.60
C SER A 108 -5.48 9.43 12.79
N THR A 109 -4.67 9.36 11.74
CA THR A 109 -3.19 9.45 11.80
C THR A 109 -2.63 10.66 11.04
N ALA A 110 -1.74 11.41 11.70
CA ALA A 110 -1.09 12.57 11.11
C ALA A 110 -0.25 12.20 9.87
N LEU A 111 -0.42 12.95 8.78
CA LEU A 111 0.24 12.72 7.48
C LEU A 111 1.75 13.03 7.49
N SER A 112 2.20 13.81 8.48
CA SER A 112 3.55 14.29 8.64
C SER A 112 3.80 14.71 10.10
N PHE A 113 5.07 14.89 10.47
CA PHE A 113 5.42 15.44 11.77
C PHE A 113 4.83 16.85 11.99
N SER A 114 4.77 17.67 10.95
CA SER A 114 4.17 19.02 11.03
C SER A 114 2.66 18.96 11.29
N THR A 115 1.96 18.01 10.69
CA THR A 115 0.50 17.84 10.85
C THR A 115 0.12 17.25 12.21
N LEU A 116 1.08 16.74 13.01
CA LEU A 116 0.80 16.26 14.38
C LEU A 116 0.28 17.38 15.29
N PHE A 117 0.64 18.63 14.99
CA PHE A 117 0.32 19.80 15.81
C PHE A 117 -0.80 20.65 15.19
N GLU A 118 -1.33 20.26 14.03
CA GLU A 118 -2.45 20.93 13.39
C GLU A 118 -3.73 20.70 14.21
N GLY A 119 -4.54 21.75 14.39
CA GLY A 119 -5.78 21.69 15.18
C GLY A 119 -5.60 21.72 16.70
N LEU A 120 -4.37 21.87 17.22
CA LEU A 120 -4.16 22.11 18.65
C LEU A 120 -4.57 23.56 18.99
N ASP A 121 -5.55 23.73 19.88
CA ASP A 121 -6.00 25.05 20.32
C ASP A 121 -5.14 25.68 21.43
N ASP A 122 -4.26 24.88 22.04
CA ASP A 122 -3.37 25.33 23.11
C ASP A 122 -2.13 26.08 22.54
N PRO A 123 -1.94 27.37 22.90
CA PRO A 123 -0.81 28.17 22.42
C PRO A 123 0.57 27.63 22.82
N LEU A 124 0.71 26.98 23.98
CA LEU A 124 1.97 26.40 24.45
C LEU A 124 2.33 25.17 23.63
N MET A 125 1.34 24.35 23.27
CA MET A 125 1.57 23.17 22.42
C MET A 125 1.97 23.55 20.99
N ARG A 126 1.40 24.63 20.44
CA ARG A 126 1.84 25.17 19.14
C ARG A 126 3.30 25.63 19.20
N ALA A 127 3.66 26.43 20.21
CA ALA A 127 5.02 26.90 20.41
C ALA A 127 6.01 25.73 20.57
N TYR A 128 5.62 24.67 21.28
CA TYR A 128 6.43 23.47 21.42
C TYR A 128 6.65 22.75 20.08
N GLY A 129 5.60 22.58 19.27
CA GLY A 129 5.68 22.00 17.92
C GLY A 129 6.59 22.81 16.98
N GLU A 130 6.53 24.15 17.04
CA GLU A 130 7.41 25.03 16.28
C GLU A 130 8.88 24.87 16.68
N ILE A 131 9.17 24.85 17.99
CA ILE A 131 10.53 24.66 18.51
C ILE A 131 11.10 23.29 18.10
N GLN A 132 10.29 22.24 18.15
CA GLN A 132 10.69 20.90 17.69
C GLN A 132 11.03 20.91 16.19
N ASN A 133 10.18 21.53 15.35
CA ASN A 133 10.44 21.65 13.92
C ASN A 133 11.74 22.41 13.61
N ILE A 134 12.03 23.48 14.35
CA ILE A 134 13.29 24.23 14.23
C ILE A 134 14.48 23.34 14.62
N SER A 135 14.36 22.62 15.73
CA SER A 135 15.42 21.73 16.24
C SER A 135 15.78 20.63 15.24
N LEU A 136 14.78 20.05 14.56
CA LEU A 136 14.98 19.03 13.52
C LEU A 136 15.71 19.60 12.29
N LYS A 137 15.44 20.85 11.91
CA LYS A 137 16.13 21.52 10.79
C LYS A 137 17.58 21.90 11.11
N LEU A 138 17.87 22.20 12.39
CA LEU A 138 19.21 22.59 12.85
C LEU A 138 20.17 21.40 13.01
N LYS A 139 19.64 20.19 13.23
CA LYS A 139 20.46 18.97 13.23
C LYS A 139 20.97 18.72 11.81
N LYS A 140 22.24 19.04 11.57
CA LYS A 140 22.94 18.60 10.37
C LYS A 140 22.85 17.07 10.28
N ILE A 141 22.24 16.59 9.19
CA ILE A 141 22.20 15.17 8.88
C ILE A 141 23.64 14.69 8.74
N ASP A 142 23.96 13.57 9.41
CA ASP A 142 25.27 12.94 9.30
C ASP A 142 25.62 12.74 7.81
N PRO A 143 26.79 13.21 7.33
CA PRO A 143 27.20 13.05 5.94
C PRO A 143 27.20 11.59 5.45
N GLY A 144 27.41 10.62 6.35
CA GLY A 144 27.33 9.19 6.09
C GLY A 144 25.91 8.70 5.77
N PHE A 145 24.88 9.36 6.30
CA PHE A 145 23.48 9.00 6.05
C PHE A 145 23.07 9.22 4.58
N ARG A 146 23.62 10.26 3.93
CA ARG A 146 23.40 10.51 2.49
C ARG A 146 23.99 9.42 1.59
N LYS A 147 25.11 8.80 2.00
CA LYS A 147 25.78 7.76 1.20
C LYS A 147 24.90 6.52 1.02
N ILE A 148 24.12 6.17 2.04
CA ILE A 148 23.23 4.98 2.07
C ILE A 148 22.13 5.09 1.00
N TYR A 149 21.58 6.29 0.76
CA TYR A 149 20.53 6.50 -0.23
C TYR A 149 21.06 6.64 -1.66
N THR A 150 22.30 7.11 -1.84
CA THR A 150 22.92 7.20 -3.17
C THR A 150 23.44 5.86 -3.70
N SER A 151 23.74 4.89 -2.83
CA SER A 151 24.21 3.56 -3.21
C SER A 151 23.09 2.60 -3.63
N ASN A 152 21.81 2.98 -3.49
CA ASN A 152 20.65 2.22 -3.94
C ASN A 152 20.03 2.79 -5.23
N LYS A 153 20.86 3.30 -6.16
CA LYS A 153 20.44 3.38 -7.56
C LYS A 153 20.53 1.98 -8.16
N ILE A 154 19.43 1.24 -8.08
CA ILE A 154 19.22 0.04 -8.90
C ILE A 154 19.20 0.53 -10.36
N GLY A 155 20.15 0.03 -11.15
CA GLY A 155 20.24 0.29 -12.59
C GLY A 155 19.16 -0.42 -13.40
#